data_AF-A0A2I0LJD6-F1
#
_entry.id   AF-A0A2I0LJD6-F1
#
_cell.length_a   1.000
_cell.length_b   1.000
_cell.length_c   1.000
_cell.angle_alpha   90.00
_cell.angle_beta   90.00
_cell.angle_gamma   90.00
#
_symmetry.space_group_name_H-M   'P 1'
#
loop_
_entity.id
_entity.type
_entity.pdbx_description
1 polymer ?
#
loop_
_entity_poly.entity_id
_entity_poly.type
_entity_poly.pdbx_seq_one_letter_code
_entity_poly.pdbx_strand_id
1 'polypeptide(L)'
;MGKEDFTKIPHGVSGVQDRMNIIWERGVVGGKMDENRFVAVTSSNAAKIHNLYPRKGRIIPGADADVVVWDPEATKTISASTQVQGGDINLYENMRCHGVPLVTISRGRVVYENGVFMCAEGTGKFCPLRSFPDSVYKKLVQREKVGGCRGVGQGCAAAWGRAVPRRSQIDDHVPKRASARILAPPGGRSSGIW
;
A
#
# COMPACT_ATOMS: atom_id res chain seq x y z
N MET A 1 19.50 23.87 -21.22
CA MET A 1 18.06 24.13 -21.44
C MET A 1 17.45 24.58 -20.11
N GLY A 2 16.51 25.54 -20.10
CA GLY A 2 15.85 26.01 -18.86
C GLY A 2 16.64 26.95 -17.95
N LYS A 3 17.81 27.46 -18.36
CA LYS A 3 18.66 28.34 -17.53
C LYS A 3 18.01 29.70 -17.22
N GLU A 4 17.26 30.26 -18.18
CA GLU A 4 16.69 31.61 -18.11
C GLU A 4 15.16 31.61 -17.91
N ASP A 5 14.53 30.45 -17.98
CA ASP A 5 13.08 30.30 -17.91
C ASP A 5 12.75 28.95 -17.26
N PHE A 6 12.24 29.00 -16.03
CA PHE A 6 11.97 27.81 -15.22
C PHE A 6 10.92 26.90 -15.86
N THR A 7 10.02 27.44 -16.69
CA THR A 7 8.96 26.66 -17.36
C THR A 7 9.53 25.68 -18.40
N LYS A 8 10.78 25.90 -18.83
CA LYS A 8 11.50 25.05 -19.80
C LYS A 8 12.43 24.04 -19.14
N ILE A 9 12.47 23.95 -17.81
CA ILE A 9 13.26 22.93 -17.11
C ILE A 9 12.55 21.59 -17.28
N PRO A 10 13.21 20.54 -17.80
CA PRO A 10 12.61 19.22 -17.89
C PRO A 10 12.37 18.68 -16.47
N HIS A 11 11.11 18.36 -16.15
CA HIS A 11 10.75 17.86 -14.82
C HIS A 11 11.07 16.38 -14.69
N GLY A 12 12.01 16.06 -13.79
CA GLY A 12 12.36 14.69 -13.46
C GLY A 12 13.52 14.68 -12.48
N VAL A 13 13.49 13.72 -11.55
CA VAL A 13 14.57 13.51 -10.59
C VAL A 13 14.87 12.02 -10.48
N SER A 14 16.12 11.69 -10.17
CA SER A 14 16.56 10.34 -9.87
C SER A 14 16.10 9.90 -8.47
N GLY A 15 16.16 8.59 -8.19
CA GLY A 15 15.73 8.05 -6.90
C GLY A 15 15.29 6.59 -6.92
N VAL A 16 15.29 5.92 -8.07
CA VAL A 16 14.91 4.50 -8.15
C VAL A 16 15.82 3.62 -7.29
N GLN A 17 17.12 3.94 -7.27
CA GLN A 17 18.12 3.22 -6.48
C GLN A 17 18.00 3.54 -4.99
N ASP A 18 17.80 4.82 -4.65
CA ASP A 18 17.91 5.30 -3.27
C ASP A 18 16.62 5.17 -2.47
N ARG A 19 15.47 4.96 -3.14
CA ARG A 19 14.14 4.94 -2.52
C ARG A 19 14.07 4.10 -1.24
N MET A 20 14.63 2.89 -1.25
CA MET A 20 14.53 2.00 -0.08
C MET A 20 15.40 2.48 1.08
N ASN A 21 16.65 2.85 0.82
CA ASN A 21 17.58 3.35 1.84
C ASN A 21 17.05 4.64 2.50
N ILE A 22 16.53 5.58 1.70
CA ILE A 22 16.00 6.85 2.20
C ILE A 22 14.76 6.64 3.07
N ILE A 23 13.83 5.79 2.63
CA ILE A 23 12.62 5.51 3.43
C ILE A 23 12.99 4.75 4.70
N TRP A 24 13.97 3.85 4.65
CA TRP A 24 14.46 3.15 5.85
C TRP A 24 15.07 4.13 6.85
N GLU A 25 16.02 4.96 6.41
CA GLU A 25 16.71 5.94 7.26
C GLU A 25 15.73 6.95 7.88
N ARG A 26 14.86 7.56 7.06
CA ARG A 26 13.96 8.63 7.54
C ARG A 26 12.68 8.12 8.19
N GLY A 27 12.28 6.90 7.87
CA GLY A 27 11.04 6.27 8.33
C GLY A 27 11.27 5.35 9.50
N VAL A 28 12.10 4.32 9.31
CA VAL A 28 12.33 3.25 10.31
C VAL A 28 13.31 3.71 11.36
N VAL A 29 14.54 4.07 10.98
CA VAL A 29 15.55 4.58 11.92
C VAL A 29 15.10 5.88 12.57
N GLY A 30 14.43 6.74 11.80
CA GLY A 30 13.80 7.96 12.33
C GLY A 30 12.62 7.74 13.28
N GLY A 31 12.22 6.49 13.56
CA GLY A 31 11.17 6.15 14.53
C GLY A 31 9.74 6.54 14.11
N LYS A 32 9.50 6.81 12.82
CA LYS A 32 8.19 7.21 12.30
C LYS A 32 7.32 6.01 11.89
N MET A 33 7.94 4.87 11.64
CA MET A 33 7.27 3.61 11.31
C MET A 33 8.13 2.41 11.68
N ASP A 34 7.52 1.25 11.86
CA ASP A 34 8.23 -0.02 12.01
C ASP A 34 8.62 -0.63 10.64
N GLU A 35 9.39 -1.71 10.68
CA GLU A 35 9.83 -2.46 9.49
C GLU A 35 8.65 -3.10 8.72
N ASN A 36 7.59 -3.51 9.41
CA ASN A 36 6.42 -4.09 8.75
C ASN A 36 5.69 -3.02 7.91
N ARG A 37 5.61 -1.80 8.43
CA ARG A 37 5.04 -0.66 7.72
C ARG A 37 5.94 -0.23 6.57
N PHE A 38 7.26 -0.29 6.75
CA PHE A 38 8.21 -0.11 5.65
C PHE A 38 7.95 -1.07 4.49
N VAL A 39 7.80 -2.38 4.77
CA VAL A 39 7.43 -3.38 3.75
C VAL A 39 6.09 -3.03 3.09
N ALA A 40 5.11 -2.61 3.90
CA ALA A 40 3.78 -2.26 3.38
C ALA A 40 3.83 -1.08 2.39
N VAL A 41 4.54 0.01 2.72
CA VAL A 41 4.60 1.21 1.87
C VAL A 41 5.57 1.07 0.69
N THR A 42 6.54 0.17 0.76
CA THR A 42 7.51 -0.04 -0.33
C THR A 42 7.11 -1.13 -1.30
N SER A 43 6.24 -2.08 -0.91
CA SER A 43 5.86 -3.22 -1.75
C SER A 43 4.40 -3.68 -1.59
N SER A 44 3.95 -4.09 -0.41
CA SER A 44 2.69 -4.82 -0.25
C SER A 44 1.46 -4.01 -0.65
N ASN A 45 1.43 -2.71 -0.33
CA ASN A 45 0.30 -1.86 -0.69
C ASN A 45 0.25 -1.61 -2.21
N ALA A 46 1.40 -1.40 -2.86
CA ALA A 46 1.48 -1.29 -4.31
C ALA A 46 0.97 -2.57 -4.98
N ALA A 47 1.39 -3.75 -4.49
CA ALA A 47 0.90 -5.03 -5.01
C ALA A 47 -0.62 -5.20 -4.82
N LYS A 48 -1.19 -4.75 -3.70
CA LYS A 48 -2.65 -4.78 -3.47
C LYS A 48 -3.40 -3.85 -4.41
N ILE A 49 -2.88 -2.64 -4.64
CA ILE A 49 -3.50 -1.64 -5.53
C ILE A 49 -3.44 -2.11 -6.98
N HIS A 50 -2.30 -2.67 -7.40
CA HIS A 50 -2.08 -3.18 -8.76
C HIS A 50 -2.57 -4.62 -8.98
N ASN A 51 -3.34 -5.19 -8.04
CA ASN A 51 -3.93 -6.53 -8.16
C ASN A 51 -2.92 -7.68 -8.35
N LEU A 52 -1.74 -7.56 -7.73
CA LEU A 52 -0.68 -8.57 -7.76
C LEU A 52 -0.45 -9.24 -6.40
N TYR A 53 -1.16 -8.83 -5.35
CA TYR A 53 -1.04 -9.44 -4.03
C TYR A 53 -1.86 -10.75 -3.95
N PRO A 54 -1.35 -11.85 -3.36
CA PRO A 54 -0.07 -11.98 -2.66
C PRO A 54 1.09 -12.48 -3.54
N ARG A 55 0.89 -12.62 -4.86
CA ARG A 55 1.94 -13.06 -5.79
C ARG A 55 3.20 -12.17 -5.71
N LYS A 56 3.04 -10.87 -5.46
CA LYS A 56 4.13 -9.93 -5.12
C LYS A 56 3.88 -9.22 -3.80
N GLY A 57 4.97 -8.74 -3.19
CA GLY A 57 4.91 -7.93 -1.96
C GLY A 57 4.55 -8.72 -0.70
N ARG A 58 4.77 -10.04 -0.70
CA ARG A 58 4.65 -10.91 0.48
C ARG A 58 5.58 -12.12 0.36
N ILE A 59 6.22 -12.51 1.47
CA ILE A 59 7.00 -13.75 1.57
C ILE A 59 6.08 -14.86 2.10
N ILE A 60 5.58 -15.70 1.20
CA ILE A 60 4.80 -16.91 1.49
C ILE A 60 5.02 -17.95 0.39
N PRO A 61 4.77 -19.25 0.65
CA PRO A 61 4.74 -20.27 -0.41
C PRO A 61 3.78 -19.87 -1.55
N GLY A 62 4.23 -20.04 -2.79
CA GLY A 62 3.47 -19.70 -4.00
C GLY A 62 3.59 -18.25 -4.48
N ALA A 63 4.22 -17.35 -3.73
CA ALA A 63 4.57 -16.01 -4.23
C ALA A 63 5.76 -16.05 -5.20
N ASP A 64 5.88 -15.04 -6.07
CA ASP A 64 7.07 -14.88 -6.90
C ASP A 64 8.28 -14.60 -5.99
N ALA A 65 9.41 -15.26 -6.26
CA ALA A 65 10.66 -15.10 -5.52
C ALA A 65 11.39 -13.79 -5.89
N ASP A 66 10.74 -12.66 -5.59
CA ASP A 66 11.32 -11.32 -5.63
C ASP A 66 11.58 -10.89 -4.18
N VAL A 67 12.83 -11.04 -3.74
CA VAL A 67 13.23 -10.97 -2.33
C VAL A 67 14.47 -10.12 -2.19
N VAL A 68 14.55 -9.35 -1.11
CA VAL A 68 15.75 -8.59 -0.75
C VAL A 68 16.22 -9.08 0.61
N VAL A 69 17.49 -9.47 0.71
CA VAL A 69 18.18 -9.64 1.99
C VAL A 69 18.68 -8.27 2.39
N TRP A 70 18.13 -7.76 3.48
CA TRP A 70 18.33 -6.39 3.94
C TRP A 70 19.11 -6.40 5.25
N ASP A 71 20.22 -5.68 5.29
CA ASP A 71 21.01 -5.49 6.51
C ASP A 71 20.64 -4.13 7.14
N PRO A 72 19.91 -4.13 8.28
CA PRO A 72 19.47 -2.91 8.93
C PRO A 72 20.60 -2.13 9.63
N GLU A 73 21.74 -2.78 9.92
CA GLU A 73 22.87 -2.22 10.66
C GLU A 73 23.95 -1.68 9.72
N ALA A 74 24.07 -2.25 8.52
CA ALA A 74 24.95 -1.72 7.49
C ALA A 74 24.61 -0.27 7.13
N THR A 75 25.66 0.51 6.87
CA THR A 75 25.51 1.91 6.46
C THR A 75 26.15 2.18 5.10
N LYS A 76 25.51 3.03 4.32
CA LYS A 76 26.02 3.56 3.05
C LYS A 76 25.88 5.08 3.04
N THR A 77 26.89 5.78 2.52
CA THR A 77 26.75 7.19 2.16
C THR A 77 26.36 7.29 0.69
N ILE A 78 25.25 7.96 0.41
CA ILE A 78 24.78 8.15 -0.97
C ILE A 78 25.69 9.17 -1.68
N SER A 79 26.14 8.82 -2.88
CA SER A 79 26.90 9.72 -3.73
C SER A 79 26.67 9.42 -5.21
N ALA A 80 26.55 10.48 -6.02
CA ALA A 80 26.48 10.41 -7.47
C ALA A 80 27.67 9.64 -8.09
N SER A 81 28.85 9.67 -7.46
CA SER A 81 30.03 8.94 -7.92
C SER A 81 29.91 7.41 -7.83
N THR A 82 29.00 6.90 -6.99
CA THR A 82 28.81 5.47 -6.71
C THR A 82 27.45 4.93 -7.15
N GLN A 83 26.60 5.79 -7.71
CA GLN A 83 25.27 5.40 -8.14
C GLN A 83 25.31 4.70 -9.50
N VAL A 84 24.35 3.80 -9.73
CA VAL A 84 24.15 3.14 -11.02
C VAL A 84 22.92 3.70 -11.75
N GLN A 85 22.04 4.41 -11.04
CA GLN A 85 20.95 5.16 -11.68
C GLN A 85 21.51 6.31 -12.54
N GLY A 86 20.77 6.69 -13.58
CA GLY A 86 21.18 7.78 -14.46
C GLY A 86 21.19 9.16 -13.78
N GLY A 87 21.93 10.07 -14.40
CA GLY A 87 22.06 11.47 -13.97
C GLY A 87 23.39 11.75 -13.28
N ASP A 88 23.88 12.97 -13.42
CA ASP A 88 25.19 13.40 -12.91
C ASP A 88 25.11 14.00 -11.49
N ILE A 89 23.88 14.14 -10.98
CA ILE A 89 23.59 14.64 -9.63
C ILE A 89 22.71 13.64 -8.88
N ASN A 90 22.91 13.58 -7.56
CA ASN A 90 22.02 12.85 -6.66
C ASN A 90 21.38 13.86 -5.69
N LEU A 91 20.07 13.75 -5.48
CA LEU A 91 19.33 14.63 -4.57
C LEU A 91 19.70 14.43 -3.08
N TYR A 92 20.28 13.28 -2.77
CA TYR A 92 20.61 12.85 -1.41
C TYR A 92 22.13 12.74 -1.20
N GLU A 93 22.91 13.50 -1.96
CA GLU A 93 24.38 13.52 -1.89
C GLU A 93 24.88 13.67 -0.43
N ASN A 94 25.86 12.86 -0.06
CA ASN A 94 26.45 12.77 1.28
C ASN A 94 25.51 12.34 2.41
N MET A 95 24.29 11.89 2.11
CA MET A 95 23.39 11.36 3.13
C MET A 95 23.84 9.96 3.55
N ARG A 96 24.21 9.82 4.83
CA ARG A 96 24.42 8.52 5.45
C ARG A 96 23.07 7.85 5.73
N CYS A 97 22.89 6.64 5.24
CA CYS A 97 21.70 5.83 5.44
C CYS A 97 22.08 4.48 6.04
N HIS A 98 21.36 4.05 7.07
CA HIS A 98 21.33 2.68 7.54
C HIS A 98 20.36 1.87 6.67
N GLY A 99 20.46 0.54 6.75
CA GLY A 99 19.64 -0.33 5.92
C GLY A 99 20.20 -0.40 4.50
N VAL A 100 20.89 -1.48 4.16
CA VAL A 100 21.48 -1.69 2.83
C VAL A 100 21.02 -3.04 2.26
N PRO A 101 20.64 -3.12 0.97
CA PRO A 101 20.36 -4.40 0.35
C PRO A 101 21.69 -5.16 0.15
N LEU A 102 21.87 -6.28 0.84
CA LEU A 102 23.03 -7.16 0.65
C LEU A 102 22.87 -8.03 -0.59
N VAL A 103 21.68 -8.60 -0.75
CA VAL A 103 21.33 -9.49 -1.87
C VAL A 103 19.97 -9.10 -2.41
N THR A 104 19.85 -9.00 -3.73
CA THR A 104 18.55 -8.89 -4.41
C THR A 104 18.33 -10.12 -5.28
N ILE A 105 17.18 -10.75 -5.06
CA ILE A 105 16.70 -11.91 -5.80
C ILE A 105 15.51 -11.47 -6.63
N SER A 106 15.53 -11.76 -7.92
CA SER A 106 14.42 -11.49 -8.84
C SER A 106 14.06 -12.78 -9.55
N ARG A 107 12.78 -13.16 -9.48
CA ARG A 107 12.25 -14.40 -10.07
C ARG A 107 13.06 -15.66 -9.70
N GLY A 108 13.54 -15.70 -8.45
CA GLY A 108 14.31 -16.83 -7.91
C GLY A 108 15.78 -16.88 -8.34
N ARG A 109 16.32 -15.81 -8.92
CA ARG A 109 17.74 -15.70 -9.29
C ARG A 109 18.38 -14.54 -8.53
N VAL A 110 19.57 -14.75 -7.98
CA VAL A 110 20.38 -13.66 -7.44
C VAL A 110 20.79 -12.75 -8.59
N VAL A 111 20.40 -11.48 -8.51
CA VAL A 111 20.71 -10.46 -9.54
C VAL A 111 21.64 -9.38 -9.03
N TYR A 112 21.80 -9.27 -7.71
CA TYR A 112 22.73 -8.36 -7.07
C TYR A 112 23.20 -8.99 -5.77
N GLU A 113 24.51 -9.01 -5.55
CA GLU A 113 25.14 -9.51 -4.34
C GLU A 113 26.50 -8.84 -4.14
N ASN A 114 26.82 -8.44 -2.91
CA ASN A 114 28.12 -7.88 -2.53
C ASN A 114 28.59 -6.72 -3.44
N GLY A 115 27.67 -5.85 -3.86
CA GLY A 115 28.01 -4.72 -4.73
C GLY A 115 28.03 -5.04 -6.23
N VAL A 116 27.92 -6.31 -6.62
CA VAL A 116 28.03 -6.74 -8.01
C VAL A 116 26.64 -7.05 -8.58
N PHE A 117 26.32 -6.45 -9.72
CA PHE A 117 25.10 -6.72 -10.47
C PHE A 117 25.33 -7.81 -11.51
N MET A 118 24.45 -8.81 -11.55
CA MET A 118 24.58 -10.00 -12.39
C MET A 118 23.22 -10.38 -12.98
N CYS A 119 22.76 -9.65 -14.00
CA CYS A 119 21.51 -9.97 -14.70
C CYS A 119 21.60 -9.59 -16.17
N ALA A 120 21.13 -10.48 -17.05
CA ALA A 120 21.01 -10.21 -18.47
C ALA A 120 19.81 -9.31 -18.77
N GLU A 121 19.95 -8.44 -19.76
CA GLU A 121 18.85 -7.63 -20.29
C GLU A 121 17.70 -8.53 -20.79
N GLY A 122 16.46 -8.06 -20.66
CA GLY A 122 15.27 -8.82 -21.07
C GLY A 122 14.84 -9.94 -20.11
N THR A 123 15.56 -10.16 -19.00
CA THR A 123 15.17 -11.17 -17.97
C THR A 123 13.85 -10.81 -17.28
N GLY A 124 13.56 -9.51 -17.15
CA GLY A 124 12.28 -9.01 -16.62
C GLY A 124 11.10 -9.43 -17.49
N LYS A 125 9.93 -9.64 -16.88
CA LYS A 125 8.70 -10.00 -17.61
C LYS A 125 7.57 -9.04 -17.31
N PHE A 126 6.82 -8.69 -18.34
CA PHE A 126 5.56 -7.98 -18.18
C PHE A 126 4.60 -8.76 -17.26
N CYS A 127 3.94 -8.05 -16.36
CA CYS A 127 2.94 -8.61 -15.46
C CYS A 127 1.58 -7.99 -15.81
N PRO A 128 0.68 -8.73 -16.48
CA PRO A 128 -0.68 -8.25 -16.75
C PRO A 128 -1.40 -7.91 -15.44
N LEU A 129 -2.04 -6.74 -15.40
CA LEU A 129 -2.78 -6.27 -14.23
C LEU A 129 -4.28 -6.48 -14.49
N ARG A 130 -4.90 -7.38 -13.72
CA ARG A 130 -6.35 -7.62 -13.83
C ARG A 130 -7.11 -6.40 -13.28
N SER A 131 -8.15 -5.98 -13.99
CA SER A 131 -9.06 -4.91 -13.56
C SER A 131 -9.79 -5.26 -12.25
N PHE A 132 -10.37 -4.24 -11.62
CA PHE A 132 -11.14 -4.35 -10.37
C PHE A 132 -10.38 -4.97 -9.19
N PRO A 133 -9.24 -4.38 -8.75
CA PRO A 133 -8.57 -4.82 -7.53
C PRO A 133 -9.49 -4.73 -6.31
N ASP A 134 -9.63 -5.83 -5.59
CA ASP A 134 -10.48 -5.93 -4.39
C ASP A 134 -10.13 -4.89 -3.32
N SER A 135 -8.83 -4.55 -3.19
CA SER A 135 -8.33 -3.56 -2.24
C SER A 135 -8.98 -2.18 -2.40
N VAL A 136 -9.40 -1.84 -3.62
CA VAL A 136 -10.06 -0.57 -3.97
C VAL A 136 -11.56 -0.79 -4.18
N TYR A 137 -11.93 -1.75 -5.03
CA TYR A 137 -13.30 -1.85 -5.57
C TYR A 137 -14.29 -2.53 -4.63
N LYS A 138 -13.85 -3.38 -3.69
CA LYS A 138 -14.76 -4.07 -2.77
C LYS A 138 -15.63 -3.10 -1.96
N LYS A 139 -15.05 -1.98 -1.53
CA LYS A 139 -15.78 -0.93 -0.80
C LYS A 139 -16.65 -0.07 -1.72
N LEU A 140 -16.22 0.15 -2.96
CA LEU A 140 -16.99 0.93 -3.94
C LEU A 140 -18.30 0.23 -4.31
N VAL A 141 -18.26 -1.08 -4.54
CA VAL A 141 -19.46 -1.89 -4.82
C VAL A 141 -20.47 -1.79 -3.66
N GLN A 142 -20.00 -1.85 -2.41
CA GLN A 142 -20.89 -1.71 -1.27
C GLN A 142 -21.42 -0.29 -1.13
N ARG A 143 -20.58 0.73 -1.38
CA ARG A 143 -20.98 2.13 -1.36
C ARG A 143 -22.08 2.41 -2.38
N GLU A 144 -21.98 1.86 -3.59
CA GLU A 144 -22.98 2.03 -4.64
C GLU A 144 -24.32 1.41 -4.25
N LYS A 145 -24.30 0.21 -3.66
CA LYS A 145 -25.52 -0.46 -3.16
C LYS A 145 -26.26 0.33 -2.08
N VAL A 146 -25.52 1.01 -1.19
CA VAL A 146 -26.10 1.70 -0.03
C VAL A 146 -26.35 3.18 -0.30
N GLY A 147 -25.56 3.79 -1.19
CA GLY A 147 -25.53 5.24 -1.43
C GLY A 147 -26.54 5.74 -2.44
N GLY A 148 -27.42 4.88 -2.97
CA GLY A 148 -28.45 5.29 -3.91
C GLY A 148 -29.44 6.28 -3.27
N CYS A 149 -29.50 7.51 -3.79
CA CYS A 149 -30.55 8.45 -3.46
C CYS A 149 -31.90 7.86 -3.90
N ARG A 150 -32.79 7.60 -2.94
CA ARG A 150 -34.16 7.19 -3.25
C ARG A 150 -35.01 8.44 -3.47
N GLY A 151 -35.80 8.44 -4.54
CA GLY A 151 -36.82 9.46 -4.75
C GLY A 151 -37.76 9.49 -3.55
N VAL A 152 -38.09 10.71 -3.08
CA VAL A 152 -39.13 10.87 -2.08
C VAL A 152 -40.46 10.61 -2.78
N GLY A 153 -41.20 9.59 -2.33
CA GLY A 153 -42.53 9.32 -2.85
C GLY A 153 -43.45 10.48 -2.52
N GLN A 154 -43.75 11.33 -3.50
CA GLN A 154 -44.83 12.30 -3.38
C GLN A 154 -46.14 11.53 -3.55
N GLY A 155 -46.75 11.12 -2.44
CA GLY A 155 -48.15 10.73 -2.45
C GLY A 155 -48.97 11.86 -3.07
N CYS A 156 -49.91 11.53 -3.96
CA CYS A 156 -50.77 12.51 -4.59
C CYS A 156 -51.40 13.39 -3.50
N ALA A 157 -51.11 14.70 -3.51
CA ALA A 157 -51.63 15.67 -2.55
C ALA A 157 -53.15 15.94 -2.74
N ALA A 158 -53.88 15.00 -3.33
CA ALA A 158 -55.30 15.05 -3.61
C ALA A 158 -56.05 13.99 -2.80
N ALA A 159 -55.90 13.99 -1.47
CA ALA A 159 -56.78 13.23 -0.58
C ALA A 159 -56.75 13.73 0.87
N TRP A 160 -56.75 15.06 1.10
CA TRP A 160 -57.17 15.60 2.40
C TRP A 160 -58.70 15.65 2.49
N GLY A 161 -59.33 14.47 2.41
CA GLY A 161 -60.79 14.38 2.49
C GLY A 161 -61.37 13.06 2.04
N ARG A 162 -61.06 11.98 2.77
CA ARG A 162 -62.04 10.97 3.25
C ARG A 162 -61.35 9.69 3.74
N ALA A 163 -61.79 9.27 4.93
CA ALA A 163 -61.75 7.94 5.53
C ALA A 163 -60.40 7.22 5.66
N VAL A 164 -59.99 7.01 6.91
CA VAL A 164 -58.97 6.02 7.33
C VAL A 164 -59.52 4.61 7.08
N PRO A 165 -58.92 3.77 6.22
CA PRO A 165 -59.15 2.34 6.26
C PRO A 165 -58.18 1.72 7.27
N ARG A 166 -58.70 0.82 8.11
CA ARG A 166 -57.93 0.05 9.09
C ARG A 166 -56.76 -0.67 8.40
N ARG A 167 -55.54 -0.47 8.90
CA ARG A 167 -54.39 -1.29 8.51
C ARG A 167 -54.64 -2.74 8.95
N SER A 168 -54.61 -3.67 8.01
CA SER A 168 -54.32 -5.07 8.30
C SER A 168 -52.87 -5.17 8.76
N GLN A 169 -52.69 -5.92 9.83
CA GLN A 169 -51.44 -6.20 10.51
C GLN A 169 -50.63 -7.17 9.65
N ILE A 170 -49.49 -6.73 9.10
CA ILE A 170 -48.47 -7.63 8.56
C ILE A 170 -47.50 -7.90 9.71
N ASP A 171 -47.46 -9.15 10.12
CA ASP A 171 -46.57 -9.65 11.17
C ASP A 171 -45.20 -9.97 10.55
N ASP A 172 -44.26 -9.04 10.67
CA ASP A 172 -42.86 -9.29 10.32
C ASP A 172 -42.13 -9.78 11.58
N HIS A 173 -42.04 -11.11 11.69
CA HIS A 173 -41.27 -11.79 12.73
C HIS A 173 -39.77 -11.62 12.48
N VAL A 174 -39.22 -10.46 12.85
CA VAL A 174 -37.78 -10.20 12.89
C VAL A 174 -37.27 -10.47 14.31
N PRO A 175 -36.38 -11.47 14.54
CA PRO A 175 -35.84 -11.70 15.86
C PRO A 175 -34.94 -10.52 16.25
N LYS A 176 -35.30 -9.83 17.35
CA LYS A 176 -34.49 -8.76 17.93
C LYS A 176 -33.17 -9.35 18.44
N ARG A 177 -32.05 -8.88 17.90
CA ARG A 177 -30.71 -9.20 18.40
C ARG A 177 -30.57 -8.63 19.82
N ALA A 178 -30.30 -9.48 20.81
CA ALA A 178 -30.07 -9.06 22.18
C ALA A 178 -28.87 -8.11 22.25
N SER A 179 -29.08 -6.95 22.86
CA SER A 179 -28.04 -5.98 23.19
C SER A 179 -27.19 -6.50 24.35
N ALA A 180 -26.16 -7.29 24.04
CA ALA A 180 -25.12 -7.60 25.01
C ALA A 180 -24.27 -6.34 25.24
N ARG A 181 -24.38 -5.73 26.43
CA ARG A 181 -23.42 -4.73 26.91
C ARG A 181 -22.06 -5.41 27.08
N ILE A 182 -21.05 -4.96 26.36
CA ILE A 182 -19.67 -5.37 26.60
C ILE A 182 -19.21 -4.63 27.86
N LEU A 183 -19.11 -5.34 28.98
CA LEU A 183 -18.37 -4.90 30.15
C LEU A 183 -16.88 -5.19 29.90
N ALA A 184 -16.02 -4.18 29.98
CA ALA A 184 -14.58 -4.38 30.00
C ALA A 184 -14.15 -4.92 31.37
N PRO A 185 -13.34 -6.00 31.45
CA PRO A 185 -12.72 -6.40 32.70
C PRO A 185 -11.49 -5.51 33.01
N PRO A 186 -11.12 -5.36 34.29
CA PRO A 186 -10.07 -4.44 34.73
C PRO A 186 -8.67 -5.01 34.41
N GLY A 187 -7.71 -4.10 34.24
CA GLY A 187 -6.37 -4.39 33.76
C GLY A 187 -5.56 -5.39 34.60
N GLY A 188 -4.70 -6.13 33.90
CA GLY A 188 -3.65 -6.96 34.46
C GLY A 188 -2.41 -6.92 33.55
N ARG A 189 -1.25 -6.63 34.14
CA ARG A 189 0.08 -6.69 33.50
C ARG A 189 0.49 -8.15 33.25
N SER A 190 1.15 -8.45 32.13
CA SER A 190 2.51 -9.02 32.08
C SER A 190 2.91 -9.60 30.70
N SER A 191 4.21 -9.46 30.42
CA SER A 191 5.13 -10.34 29.64
C SER A 191 4.88 -10.60 28.15
N GLY A 192 5.69 -9.95 27.32
CA GLY A 192 6.78 -10.57 26.53
C GLY A 192 6.48 -11.78 25.63
N ILE A 193 7.02 -11.68 24.40
CA ILE A 193 7.42 -12.72 23.44
C ILE A 193 6.70 -12.69 22.07
N TRP A 194 7.56 -12.61 21.03
CA TRP A 194 7.44 -12.58 19.56
C TRP A 194 6.95 -11.29 18.89
#